data_AF-A0A6N9TXT8-F1
#
_entry.id   AF-A0A6N9TXT8-F1
#
_cell.length_a   1.000
_cell.length_b   1.000
_cell.length_c   1.000
_cell.angle_alpha   90.00
_cell.angle_beta   90.00
_cell.angle_gamma   90.00
#
_symmetry.space_group_name_H-M   'P 1'
#
loop_
_entity.id
_entity.type
_entity.pdbx_description
1 polymer ?
#
loop_
_entity_poly.entity_id
_entity_poly.type
_entity_poly.pdbx_seq_one_letter_code
_entity_poly.pdbx_strand_id
1 'polypeptide(L)'
;MEQPRIRLGSDDVWLEMARTGADSWRITADWCSWLTADFTADLSAAEVVDFAARMVSRLRAPSGVRFSAAVTPGRNNPLTLTAEPVGDGFAFFVRLTPNGDDDVCHVQMEIDPIATVELRETFSALHAALTV
;
A
#
# COMPACT_ATOMS: atom_id res chain seq x y z
N MET A 1 -8.51 -14.66 -15.62
CA MET A 1 -7.26 -14.17 -15.02
C MET A 1 -7.65 -13.44 -13.76
N GLU A 2 -7.05 -13.79 -12.62
CA GLU A 2 -7.27 -13.03 -11.39
C GLU A 2 -6.71 -11.61 -11.56
N GLN A 3 -7.45 -10.60 -11.13
CA GLN A 3 -6.98 -9.22 -11.19
C GLN A 3 -5.86 -9.01 -10.16
N PRO A 4 -4.79 -8.25 -10.49
CA PRO A 4 -3.72 -7.94 -9.55
C PRO A 4 -4.25 -7.36 -8.23
N ARG A 5 -3.74 -7.88 -7.12
CA ARG A 5 -4.10 -7.45 -5.77
C ARG A 5 -2.91 -7.55 -4.83
N ILE A 6 -2.90 -6.70 -3.81
CA ILE A 6 -1.96 -6.73 -2.69
C ILE A 6 -2.73 -6.47 -1.40
N ARG A 7 -2.42 -7.23 -0.35
CA ARG A 7 -2.95 -7.04 1.00
C ARG A 7 -1.78 -7.00 1.98
N LEU A 8 -1.83 -6.04 2.90
CA LEU A 8 -0.88 -5.86 3.99
C LEU A 8 -1.64 -5.94 5.31
N GLY A 9 -1.08 -6.63 6.30
CA GLY A 9 -1.65 -6.76 7.64
C GLY A 9 -2.41 -8.06 7.87
N SER A 10 -3.05 -8.14 9.03
CA SER A 10 -3.78 -9.32 9.53
C SER A 10 -5.29 -9.19 9.31
N ASP A 11 -6.09 -10.09 9.86
CA ASP A 11 -7.56 -9.98 9.79
C ASP A 11 -8.10 -8.79 10.62
N ASP A 12 -7.39 -8.41 11.68
CA ASP A 12 -7.79 -7.32 12.57
C ASP A 12 -7.41 -5.94 12.01
N VAL A 13 -6.25 -5.83 11.35
CA VAL A 13 -5.76 -4.55 10.84
C VAL A 13 -5.10 -4.73 9.49
N TRP A 14 -5.67 -4.13 8.45
CA TRP A 14 -5.19 -4.35 7.09
C TRP A 14 -5.47 -3.21 6.11
N LEU A 15 -4.69 -3.23 5.04
CA LEU A 15 -4.85 -2.44 3.83
C LEU A 15 -4.80 -3.37 2.62
N GLU A 16 -5.72 -3.19 1.68
CA GLU A 16 -5.74 -3.89 0.41
C GLU A 16 -5.87 -2.92 -0.76
N MET A 17 -5.16 -3.24 -1.84
CA MET A 17 -5.32 -2.61 -3.13
C MET A 17 -5.65 -3.70 -4.15
N ALA A 18 -6.80 -3.58 -4.81
CA ALA A 18 -7.25 -4.51 -5.83
C ALA A 18 -7.53 -3.78 -7.13
N ARG A 19 -6.92 -4.20 -8.24
CA ARG A 19 -7.19 -3.62 -9.55
C ARG A 19 -8.61 -4.00 -9.97
N THR A 20 -9.44 -3.03 -10.32
CA THR A 20 -10.83 -3.24 -10.78
C THR A 20 -11.03 -2.87 -12.26
N GLY A 21 -10.10 -2.12 -12.85
CA GLY A 21 -10.12 -1.70 -14.25
C GLY A 21 -8.73 -1.43 -14.82
N ALA A 22 -8.65 -0.82 -16.01
CA ALA A 22 -7.38 -0.51 -16.66
C ALA A 22 -6.52 0.41 -15.77
N ASP A 23 -7.10 1.50 -15.30
CA ASP A 23 -6.48 2.50 -14.42
C ASP A 23 -7.29 2.70 -13.12
N SER A 24 -8.07 1.69 -12.73
CA SER A 24 -8.94 1.79 -11.56
C SER A 24 -8.59 0.73 -10.53
N TRP A 25 -8.44 1.16 -9.28
CA TRP A 25 -8.10 0.34 -8.13
C TRP A 25 -9.06 0.60 -6.98
N ARG A 26 -9.53 -0.46 -6.34
CA ARG A 26 -10.24 -0.39 -5.05
C ARG A 26 -9.19 -0.36 -3.94
N ILE A 27 -9.28 0.64 -3.06
CA ILE A 27 -8.48 0.75 -1.85
C ILE A 27 -9.42 0.50 -0.68
N THR A 28 -9.13 -0.56 0.06
CA THR A 28 -9.88 -0.97 1.24
C THR A 28 -8.93 -1.00 2.42
N ALA A 29 -9.37 -0.47 3.56
CA ALA A 29 -8.62 -0.54 4.80
C ALA A 29 -9.57 -0.73 5.97
N ASP A 30 -9.16 -1.52 6.94
CA ASP A 30 -9.93 -1.81 8.15
C ASP A 30 -8.98 -1.82 9.34
N TRP A 31 -9.39 -1.12 10.40
CA TRP A 31 -8.73 -1.15 11.69
C TRP A 31 -9.73 -1.58 12.76
N CYS A 32 -9.63 -2.85 13.13
CA CYS A 32 -10.44 -3.55 14.12
C CYS A 32 -11.95 -3.42 13.88
N SER A 33 -12.40 -3.15 12.65
CA SER A 33 -13.77 -2.76 12.28
C SER A 33 -14.29 -1.47 12.90
N TRP A 34 -13.42 -0.67 13.52
CA TRP A 34 -13.76 0.62 14.14
C TRP A 34 -13.51 1.80 13.20
N LEU A 35 -12.53 1.64 12.31
CA LEU A 35 -12.21 2.61 11.28
C LEU A 35 -12.03 1.88 9.96
N THR A 36 -12.92 2.18 9.00
CA THR A 36 -12.89 1.56 7.67
C THR A 36 -12.79 2.63 6.60
N ALA A 37 -12.01 2.32 5.56
CA ALA A 37 -11.92 3.10 4.34
C ALA A 37 -12.22 2.20 3.16
N ASP A 38 -13.06 2.66 2.24
CA ASP A 38 -13.39 1.89 1.05
C ASP A 38 -13.72 2.83 -0.12
N PHE A 39 -12.75 3.00 -1.02
CA PHE A 39 -12.86 3.95 -2.12
C PHE A 39 -12.14 3.47 -3.38
N THR A 40 -12.46 4.10 -4.50
CA THR A 40 -11.80 3.83 -5.78
C THR A 40 -10.75 4.89 -6.06
N ALA A 41 -9.52 4.46 -6.35
CA ALA A 41 -8.42 5.29 -6.81
C ALA A 41 -8.21 5.14 -8.32
N ASP A 42 -7.95 6.27 -8.98
CA ASP A 42 -7.54 6.34 -10.39
C ASP A 42 -6.02 6.23 -10.43
N LEU A 43 -5.53 5.01 -10.69
CA LEU A 43 -4.12 4.63 -10.66
C LEU A 43 -3.79 3.79 -11.88
N SER A 44 -2.89 4.29 -12.71
CA SER A 44 -2.36 3.54 -13.84
C SER A 44 -1.53 2.35 -13.37
N ALA A 45 -1.44 1.33 -14.24
CA ALA A 45 -0.56 0.19 -13.98
C ALA A 45 0.91 0.63 -13.79
N ALA A 46 1.37 1.65 -14.52
CA ALA A 46 2.71 2.18 -14.41
C ALA A 46 2.99 2.79 -13.02
N GLU A 47 2.04 3.55 -12.46
CA GLU A 47 2.19 4.12 -11.11
C GLU A 47 2.30 3.03 -10.04
N VAL A 48 1.51 1.96 -10.16
CA VAL A 48 1.56 0.85 -9.19
C VAL A 48 2.83 0.01 -9.37
N VAL A 49 3.31 -0.17 -10.60
CA VAL A 49 4.62 -0.81 -10.88
C VAL A 49 5.76 -0.01 -10.25
N ASP A 50 5.80 1.30 -10.49
CA ASP A 50 6.83 2.19 -9.94
C ASP A 50 6.82 2.18 -8.42
N PHE A 51 5.64 2.18 -7.82
CA PHE A 51 5.50 2.05 -6.37
C PHE A 51 6.01 0.71 -5.85
N ALA A 52 5.59 -0.40 -6.44
CA ALA A 52 6.05 -1.73 -6.05
C ALA A 52 7.58 -1.86 -6.19
N ALA A 53 8.16 -1.33 -7.27
CA ALA A 53 9.60 -1.30 -7.49
C ALA A 53 10.35 -0.50 -6.41
N ARG A 54 9.82 0.69 -6.02
CA ARG A 54 10.38 1.50 -4.94
C ARG A 54 10.33 0.76 -3.61
N MET A 55 9.21 0.11 -3.29
CA MET A 55 9.05 -0.70 -2.07
C MET A 55 10.06 -1.85 -2.04
N VAL A 56 10.16 -2.65 -3.10
CA VAL A 56 11.13 -3.76 -3.20
C VAL A 56 12.57 -3.26 -3.07
N SER A 57 12.92 -2.15 -3.71
CA SER A 57 14.26 -1.55 -3.63
C SER A 57 14.61 -1.16 -2.17
N ARG A 58 13.69 -0.51 -1.46
CA ARG A 58 13.87 -0.15 -0.05
C ARG A 58 13.98 -1.37 0.86
N LEU A 59 13.14 -2.38 0.65
CA LEU A 59 13.17 -3.62 1.42
C LEU A 59 14.44 -4.43 1.20
N ARG A 60 15.10 -4.31 0.04
CA ARG A 60 16.38 -4.97 -0.26
C ARG A 60 17.59 -4.27 0.36
N ALA A 61 17.49 -2.96 0.60
CA ALA A 61 18.58 -2.21 1.21
C ALA A 61 18.77 -2.65 2.68
N PRO A 62 19.99 -2.97 3.13
CA PRO A 62 20.28 -3.47 4.49
C PRO A 62 20.19 -2.37 5.56
N SER A 63 19.34 -1.36 5.36
CA SER A 63 19.43 -0.10 6.09
C SER A 63 18.71 -0.14 7.45
N GLY A 64 17.69 -0.98 7.64
CA GLY A 64 16.87 -0.94 8.86
C GLY A 64 16.38 0.48 9.18
N VAL A 65 16.24 1.33 8.15
CA VAL A 65 15.91 2.75 8.28
C VAL A 65 14.48 2.96 7.85
N ARG A 66 13.77 3.84 8.56
CA ARG A 66 12.46 4.35 8.17
C ARG A 66 12.44 4.81 6.72
N PHE A 67 11.42 4.41 5.97
CA PHE A 67 11.21 4.94 4.62
C PHE A 67 9.72 5.15 4.35
N SER A 68 9.42 6.04 3.41
CA SER A 68 8.06 6.26 2.95
C SER A 68 8.00 6.10 1.44
N ALA A 69 6.90 5.53 0.95
CA ALA A 69 6.55 5.51 -0.46
C ALA A 69 5.07 5.87 -0.59
N ALA A 70 4.76 6.65 -1.63
CA ALA A 70 3.41 6.99 -1.97
C ALA A 70 3.12 6.52 -3.40
N VAL A 71 1.90 6.05 -3.62
CA VAL A 71 1.30 5.98 -4.94
C VAL A 71 0.61 7.32 -5.19
N THR A 72 1.23 8.14 -6.03
CA THR A 72 0.70 9.40 -6.60
C THR A 72 1.46 9.63 -7.92
N PRO A 73 0.87 10.16 -9.02
CA PRO A 73 0.16 11.44 -9.06
C PRO A 73 -0.90 11.64 -10.18
N GLY A 74 -2.18 11.80 -9.81
CA GLY A 74 -3.22 12.26 -10.72
C GLY A 74 -4.61 12.21 -10.11
N ARG A 75 -5.04 13.30 -9.45
CA ARG A 75 -6.41 13.49 -8.95
C ARG A 75 -6.85 12.42 -7.94
N ASN A 76 -6.73 12.83 -6.68
CA ASN A 76 -7.72 12.56 -5.67
C ASN A 76 -7.68 11.31 -4.77
N ASN A 77 -6.58 10.59 -4.57
CA ASN A 77 -6.55 9.52 -3.55
C ASN A 77 -5.13 9.10 -3.11
N PRO A 78 -4.29 9.98 -2.53
CA PRO A 78 -2.95 9.58 -2.12
C PRO A 78 -3.00 8.48 -1.04
N LEU A 79 -2.38 7.33 -1.37
CA LEU A 79 -1.97 6.31 -0.41
C LEU A 79 -0.48 6.53 -0.12
N THR A 80 -0.16 6.81 1.14
CA THR A 80 1.22 6.83 1.62
C THR A 80 1.43 5.71 2.62
N LEU A 81 2.47 4.91 2.40
CA LEU A 81 2.99 3.95 3.36
C LEU A 81 4.29 4.49 3.95
N THR A 82 4.35 4.58 5.27
CA THR A 82 5.60 4.80 5.99
C THR A 82 5.96 3.54 6.76
N ALA A 83 7.08 2.93 6.40
CA ALA A 83 7.61 1.74 7.04
C ALA A 83 8.52 2.14 8.20
N GLU A 84 8.22 1.69 9.40
CA GLU A 84 9.09 1.77 10.57
C GLU A 84 9.77 0.42 10.82
N PRO A 85 11.09 0.38 10.99
CA PRO A 85 11.81 -0.87 11.26
C PRO A 85 11.42 -1.43 12.64
N VAL A 86 10.97 -2.69 12.69
CA VAL A 86 10.65 -3.39 13.94
C VAL A 86 11.15 -4.83 13.84
N GLY A 87 12.18 -5.17 14.63
CA GLY A 87 12.85 -6.48 14.56
C GLY A 87 13.38 -6.76 13.15
N ASP A 88 13.01 -7.91 12.59
CA ASP A 88 13.38 -8.31 11.22
C ASP A 88 12.34 -7.88 10.16
N GLY A 89 11.43 -6.97 10.51
CA GLY A 89 10.30 -6.54 9.69
C GLY A 89 10.05 -5.03 9.75
N PHE A 90 8.86 -4.65 9.28
CA PHE A 90 8.41 -3.26 9.30
C PHE A 90 6.95 -3.16 9.74
N ALA A 91 6.67 -2.27 10.68
CA ALA A 91 5.32 -1.76 10.91
C ALA A 91 5.01 -0.68 9.87
N PHE A 92 3.74 -0.51 9.51
CA PHE A 92 3.34 0.50 8.52
C PHE A 92 2.39 1.53 9.11
N PHE A 93 2.76 2.80 8.99
CA PHE A 93 1.84 3.91 9.13
C PHE A 93 1.23 4.22 7.76
N VAL A 94 -0.04 3.88 7.60
CA VAL A 94 -0.82 4.13 6.39
C VAL A 94 -1.50 5.48 6.53
N ARG A 95 -1.37 6.34 5.52
CA ARG A 95 -2.18 7.55 5.36
C ARG A 95 -2.97 7.47 4.06
N LEU A 96 -4.29 7.48 4.17
CA LEU A 96 -5.23 7.53 3.05
C LEU A 96 -5.91 8.90 3.04
N THR A 97 -6.09 9.46 1.85
CA THR A 97 -6.89 10.69 1.66
C THR A 97 -7.99 10.40 0.64
N PRO A 98 -9.12 9.81 1.06
CA PRO A 98 -10.23 9.51 0.18
C PRO A 98 -10.74 10.78 -0.52
N ASN A 99 -10.97 10.71 -1.82
CA ASN A 99 -11.44 11.81 -2.67
C ASN A 99 -10.52 13.03 -2.79
N GLY A 100 -9.28 12.96 -2.26
CA GLY A 100 -8.23 13.87 -2.69
C GLY A 100 -8.23 15.25 -2.09
N ASP A 101 -9.16 15.48 -1.20
CA ASP A 101 -9.35 16.76 -0.59
C ASP A 101 -8.49 16.76 0.68
N ASP A 102 -7.43 17.57 0.65
CA ASP A 102 -6.50 17.71 1.78
C ASP A 102 -7.17 18.38 2.99
N ASP A 103 -8.41 18.88 2.84
CA ASP A 103 -9.24 19.45 3.91
C ASP A 103 -10.24 18.43 4.53
N VAL A 104 -10.30 17.17 4.07
CA VAL A 104 -11.11 16.08 4.69
C VAL A 104 -10.29 15.16 5.60
N CYS A 105 -11.00 14.46 6.49
CA CYS A 105 -10.45 13.47 7.41
C CYS A 105 -9.61 12.40 6.69
N HIS A 106 -8.29 12.49 6.83
CA HIS A 106 -7.40 11.41 6.45
C HIS A 106 -7.63 10.19 7.34
N VAL A 107 -7.61 9.01 6.73
CA VAL A 107 -7.55 7.76 7.51
C VAL A 107 -6.08 7.49 7.79
N GLN A 108 -5.73 7.48 9.07
CA GLN A 108 -4.42 7.08 9.56
C GLN A 108 -4.57 5.79 10.35
N MET A 109 -3.76 4.79 10.02
CA MET A 109 -3.74 3.52 10.73
C MET A 109 -2.34 2.96 10.78
N GLU A 110 -2.08 2.15 11.81
CA GLU A 110 -0.86 1.40 11.99
C GLU A 110 -1.13 -0.07 11.70
N ILE A 111 -0.32 -0.69 10.84
CA ILE A 111 -0.32 -2.13 10.61
C ILE A 111 0.88 -2.70 11.38
N ASP A 112 0.62 -3.78 12.12
CA ASP A 112 1.63 -4.52 12.87
C ASP A 112 2.85 -4.91 12.02
N PRO A 113 4.00 -5.18 12.65
CA PRO A 113 5.21 -5.58 11.94
C PRO A 113 5.00 -6.79 11.02
N ILE A 114 5.31 -6.61 9.73
CA ILE A 114 5.34 -7.68 8.73
C ILE A 114 6.79 -8.02 8.44
N ALA A 115 7.12 -9.31 8.36
CA ALA A 115 8.49 -9.77 8.12
C ALA A 115 9.03 -9.23 6.79
N THR A 116 10.32 -8.84 6.75
CA THR A 116 10.93 -8.28 5.52
C THR A 116 10.85 -9.25 4.35
N VAL A 117 10.96 -10.56 4.59
CA VAL A 117 10.83 -11.59 3.55
C VAL A 117 9.44 -11.60 2.93
N GLU A 118 8.39 -11.57 3.77
CA GLU A 118 6.99 -11.56 3.35
C GLU A 118 6.67 -10.28 2.57
N LEU A 119 7.14 -9.12 3.04
CA LEU A 119 6.98 -7.86 2.32
C LEU A 119 7.64 -7.90 0.94
N ARG A 120 8.87 -8.45 0.85
CA ARG A 120 9.56 -8.56 -0.44
C ARG A 120 8.79 -9.46 -1.40
N GLU A 121 8.28 -10.59 -0.94
CA GLU A 121 7.49 -11.52 -1.75
C GLU A 121 6.20 -10.85 -2.24
N THR A 122 5.45 -10.24 -1.33
CA THR A 122 4.18 -9.57 -1.60
C THR A 122 4.33 -8.43 -2.62
N PHE A 123 5.30 -7.52 -2.44
CA PHE A 123 5.53 -6.44 -3.42
C PHE A 123 6.15 -6.94 -4.73
N SER A 124 6.98 -8.00 -4.70
CA SER A 124 7.52 -8.59 -5.93
C SER A 124 6.43 -9.29 -6.76
N ALA A 125 5.47 -9.95 -6.12
CA ALA A 125 4.32 -10.57 -6.77
C ALA A 125 3.42 -9.51 -7.43
N LEU A 126 3.15 -8.40 -6.74
CA LEU A 126 2.40 -7.27 -7.30
C LEU A 126 3.11 -6.68 -8.53
N HIS A 127 4.43 -6.42 -8.42
CA HIS A 127 5.22 -5.91 -9.54
C HIS A 127 5.17 -6.88 -10.73
N ALA A 128 5.43 -8.17 -10.50
CA ALA A 128 5.42 -9.18 -11.55
C ALA A 128 4.06 -9.28 -12.26
N ALA A 129 2.95 -9.25 -11.52
CA ALA A 129 1.59 -9.33 -12.06
C ALA A 129 1.20 -8.14 -12.96
N LEU A 130 1.91 -7.01 -12.86
CA LEU A 130 1.63 -5.79 -13.62
C LEU A 130 2.57 -5.56 -14.80
N THR A 131 3.67 -6.33 -14.89
CA THR A 131 4.67 -6.22 -15.97
C THR A 131 4.56 -7.30 -17.05
N VAL A 132 3.50 -8.12 -17.03
CA VAL A 132 3.23 -9.20 -18.00
C VAL A 132 2.52 -8.69 -19.25
#